data_AF-A0A3R9MRK6-F1
#
_entry.id   AF-A0A3R9MRK6-F1
#
_cell.length_a   1.000
_cell.length_b   1.000
_cell.length_c   1.000
_cell.angle_alpha   90.00
_cell.angle_beta   90.00
_cell.angle_gamma   90.00
#
_symmetry.space_group_name_H-M   'P 1'
#
loop_
_entity.id
_entity.type
_entity.pdbx_description
1 polymer ?
#
loop_
_entity_poly.entity_id
_entity_poly.type
_entity_poly.pdbx_seq_one_letter_code
_entity_poly.pdbx_strand_id
1 'polypeptide(L)'
;MRYTLFLSIWMFCALGARAQTPYDSEGLIKYDYLTHKTDKPIPFDRSFTLTIEHLTVKDVLDVHAYESRYAHGRRQLVMTVIDPATGEGVTSKQKAVEEAQLTLEAKAKAADGVPLTAEEIKAAAKPARTLRAVKDVALTYHVTATGIDIFFPPLKPNKVFDIEIIQKFSPDNSTALLDVNALLQQSKTDPARVAEKKMEPVAKRKYDQLAGQVLNADLQRTALDFDYAEYSTFYQATLDTVYTRLSNPAKFDVAAPLTQAQIQAMGIAVKMAKLGFQRVGDGLELLAGTRYRDMQLGLLNATRLYQDQPTEMEYLHRRLQNLEANIAYCDSLQQLVDAAIVSGSTPVPVVLRSARQVVSDIRAGMRKNYGRLASGGKTIQSLIDKTDKILQSTTLVGGTVASDLKTAGGNVLFLDAGLTNIAVPNLRDELVYLPRLYWGVNIYFRPIDKNTRRNRFPKYFDPPLKTGGNDSQGYGPDYGFVTRNSVWQHLSLNLGFTLGTLPNSEFDNLYNNMSLLVGPAYRFRRAFKVSGGLALLKRTSKHPETSNKVVTPGMYLSLSTDIDFIQGLKDVTSLLFK
;
A
#
# COMPACT_ATOMS: atom_id res chain seq x y z
N MET A 1 -5.70 12.31 -59.38
CA MET A 1 -4.48 11.96 -58.60
C MET A 1 -4.26 12.79 -57.32
N ARG A 2 -5.20 13.64 -56.87
CA ARG A 2 -5.08 14.43 -55.62
C ARG A 2 -5.88 13.89 -54.43
N TYR A 3 -6.75 12.89 -54.63
CA TYR A 3 -7.57 12.29 -53.56
C TYR A 3 -6.94 11.06 -52.90
N THR A 4 -5.95 10.42 -53.55
CA THR A 4 -5.30 9.21 -53.02
C THR A 4 -4.35 9.50 -51.86
N LEU A 5 -3.70 10.67 -51.84
CA LEU A 5 -2.75 11.05 -50.78
C LEU A 5 -3.44 11.40 -49.46
N PHE A 6 -4.65 11.99 -49.53
CA PHE A 6 -5.42 12.36 -48.33
C PHE A 6 -6.02 11.15 -47.62
N LEU A 7 -6.43 10.12 -48.37
CA LEU A 7 -6.95 8.87 -47.81
C LEU A 7 -5.86 8.05 -47.12
N SER A 8 -4.64 8.02 -47.67
CA SER A 8 -3.49 7.33 -47.05
C SER A 8 -3.01 7.99 -45.75
N ILE A 9 -3.09 9.32 -45.64
CA ILE A 9 -2.72 10.03 -44.40
C ILE A 9 -3.77 9.77 -43.30
N TRP A 10 -5.06 9.74 -43.65
CA TRP A 10 -6.12 9.37 -42.70
C TRP A 10 -6.03 7.91 -42.24
N MET A 11 -5.66 6.98 -43.13
CA MET A 11 -5.48 5.57 -42.78
C MET A 11 -4.25 5.34 -41.88
N PHE A 12 -3.16 6.09 -42.08
CA PHE A 12 -1.99 6.03 -41.19
C PHE A 12 -2.24 6.67 -39.81
N CYS A 13 -3.05 7.73 -39.74
CA CYS A 13 -3.48 8.30 -38.45
C CYS A 13 -4.47 7.39 -37.70
N ALA A 14 -5.33 6.66 -38.40
CA ALA A 14 -6.27 5.72 -37.80
C ALA A 14 -5.61 4.41 -37.31
N LEU A 15 -4.49 3.99 -37.90
CA LEU A 15 -3.75 2.78 -37.49
C LEU A 15 -2.80 3.01 -36.30
N GLY A 16 -2.53 4.27 -35.92
CA GLY A 16 -1.68 4.63 -34.78
C GLY A 16 -2.44 4.92 -33.48
N ALA A 17 -3.75 5.15 -33.54
CA ALA A 17 -4.59 5.35 -32.37
C ALA A 17 -5.05 4.00 -31.82
N ARG A 18 -4.12 3.18 -31.32
CA ARG A 18 -4.52 2.17 -30.32
C ARG A 18 -5.06 2.99 -29.15
N ALA A 19 -6.37 2.93 -28.93
CA ALA A 19 -6.95 3.41 -27.69
C ALA A 19 -6.11 2.82 -26.57
N GLN A 20 -5.49 3.69 -25.74
CA GLN A 20 -4.77 3.25 -24.56
C GLN A 20 -5.75 2.40 -23.78
N THR A 21 -5.57 1.09 -23.86
CA THR A 21 -6.32 0.20 -23.00
C THR A 21 -5.75 0.43 -21.59
N PRO A 22 -6.56 0.32 -20.53
CA PRO A 22 -6.07 0.42 -19.16
C PRO A 22 -4.96 -0.62 -18.82
N TYR A 23 -4.60 -1.48 -19.76
CA TYR A 23 -3.55 -2.49 -19.64
C TYR A 23 -2.21 -2.09 -20.29
N ASP A 24 -2.18 -1.03 -21.10
CA ASP A 24 -0.95 -0.47 -21.69
C ASP A 24 -0.61 0.85 -20.98
N SER A 25 -0.15 0.79 -19.73
CA SER A 25 0.37 1.96 -19.03
C SER A 25 1.80 2.29 -19.46
N GLU A 26 2.18 3.56 -19.37
CA GLU A 26 3.53 4.02 -19.76
C GLU A 26 4.62 3.54 -18.80
N GLY A 27 4.25 3.07 -17.61
CA GLY A 27 5.17 2.62 -16.59
C GLY A 27 4.60 1.50 -15.73
N LEU A 28 5.34 0.41 -15.64
CA LEU A 28 5.11 -0.66 -14.65
C LEU A 28 5.96 -0.40 -13.41
N ILE A 29 5.30 -0.37 -12.25
CA ILE A 29 5.89 -0.22 -10.91
C ILE A 29 5.55 -1.48 -10.12
N LYS A 30 6.57 -2.15 -9.61
CA LYS A 30 6.41 -3.30 -8.74
C LYS A 30 6.44 -2.86 -7.30
N TYR A 31 5.47 -3.31 -6.52
CA TYR A 31 5.42 -3.17 -5.07
C TYR A 31 5.58 -4.55 -4.45
N ASP A 32 6.65 -4.72 -3.69
CA ASP A 32 6.86 -5.94 -2.92
C ASP A 32 6.12 -5.82 -1.58
N TYR A 33 5.06 -6.62 -1.43
CA TYR A 33 4.22 -6.61 -0.23
C TYR A 33 4.97 -6.99 1.05
N LEU A 34 6.03 -7.80 0.95
CA LEU A 34 6.81 -8.24 2.11
C LEU A 34 7.79 -7.18 2.58
N THR A 35 8.38 -6.41 1.65
CA THR A 35 9.36 -5.36 1.99
C THR A 35 8.75 -3.97 2.07
N HIS A 36 7.48 -3.81 1.66
CA HIS A 36 6.76 -2.55 1.56
C HIS A 36 7.49 -1.49 0.74
N LYS A 37 8.18 -1.92 -0.34
CA LYS A 37 8.96 -1.05 -1.21
C LYS A 37 8.48 -1.14 -2.65
N THR A 38 8.52 0.01 -3.33
CA THR A 38 8.39 0.05 -4.79
C THR A 38 9.76 -0.07 -5.45
N ASP A 39 9.82 -0.72 -6.61
CA ASP A 39 11.03 -0.79 -7.44
C ASP A 39 11.39 0.57 -8.08
N LYS A 40 10.39 1.44 -8.24
CA LYS A 40 10.50 2.77 -8.85
C LYS A 40 9.68 3.81 -8.07
N PRO A 41 10.02 5.11 -8.16
CA PRO A 41 9.18 6.19 -7.65
C PRO A 41 7.83 6.24 -8.37
N ILE A 42 6.77 6.60 -7.65
CA ILE A 42 5.42 6.72 -8.21
C ILE A 42 5.30 8.03 -9.00
N PRO A 43 5.06 8.01 -10.33
CA PRO A 43 4.83 9.20 -11.11
C PRO A 43 3.47 9.79 -10.78
N PHE A 44 3.36 11.13 -10.87
CA PHE A 44 2.07 11.81 -10.72
C PHE A 44 1.55 12.33 -12.06
N ASP A 45 2.43 12.62 -13.02
CA ASP A 45 2.13 13.27 -14.29
C ASP A 45 1.66 12.33 -15.41
N ARG A 46 1.69 11.01 -15.20
CA ARG A 46 1.28 10.00 -16.18
C ARG A 46 0.63 8.79 -15.51
N SER A 47 -0.09 8.01 -16.30
CA SER A 47 -0.65 6.74 -15.85
C SER A 47 0.45 5.69 -15.62
N PHE A 48 0.19 4.75 -14.72
CA PHE A 48 1.10 3.66 -14.42
C PHE A 48 0.31 2.44 -13.93
N THR A 49 0.91 1.25 -14.03
CA THR A 49 0.38 0.04 -13.42
C THR A 49 1.22 -0.33 -12.21
N LEU A 50 0.57 -0.46 -11.05
CA LEU A 50 1.16 -0.95 -9.82
C LEU A 50 0.93 -2.46 -9.70
N THR A 51 1.99 -3.24 -9.90
CA THR A 51 2.00 -4.69 -9.68
C THR A 51 2.36 -4.98 -8.22
N ILE A 52 1.41 -5.44 -7.43
CA ILE A 52 1.64 -5.85 -6.05
C ILE A 52 1.99 -7.34 -6.05
N GLU A 53 3.25 -7.66 -5.83
CA GLU A 53 3.74 -9.04 -5.77
C GLU A 53 3.54 -9.63 -4.37
N HIS A 54 3.36 -10.96 -4.29
CA HIS A 54 3.21 -11.72 -3.05
C HIS A 54 1.99 -11.40 -2.20
N LEU A 55 1.08 -10.56 -2.69
CA LEU A 55 -0.24 -10.45 -2.11
C LEU A 55 -1.02 -11.69 -2.54
N THR A 56 -1.25 -12.61 -1.60
CA THR A 56 -2.08 -13.80 -1.81
C THR A 56 -3.57 -13.42 -1.84
N VAL A 57 -3.92 -12.47 -2.71
CA VAL A 57 -5.29 -12.02 -2.94
C VAL A 57 -5.99 -13.03 -3.85
N LYS A 58 -6.90 -13.81 -3.27
CA LYS A 58 -7.95 -14.47 -4.03
C LYS A 58 -9.23 -13.68 -3.80
N ASP A 59 -10.08 -13.64 -4.82
CA ASP A 59 -11.40 -13.02 -4.72
C ASP A 59 -11.40 -11.52 -4.36
N VAL A 60 -10.52 -10.74 -5.01
CA VAL A 60 -10.58 -9.27 -4.98
C VAL A 60 -11.92 -8.85 -5.59
N LEU A 61 -12.65 -8.00 -4.88
CA LEU A 61 -13.94 -7.48 -5.29
C LEU A 61 -13.81 -6.06 -5.83
N ASP A 62 -13.00 -5.23 -5.16
CA ASP A 62 -12.82 -3.84 -5.56
C ASP A 62 -11.47 -3.27 -5.12
N VAL A 63 -11.04 -2.22 -5.80
CA VAL A 63 -9.83 -1.46 -5.46
C VAL A 63 -10.13 0.03 -5.53
N HIS A 64 -9.85 0.74 -4.45
CA HIS A 64 -10.13 2.16 -4.31
C HIS A 64 -8.89 2.93 -3.93
N ALA A 65 -8.70 4.11 -4.51
CA ALA A 65 -7.78 5.11 -4.00
C ALA A 65 -8.54 6.20 -3.25
N TYR A 66 -8.09 6.50 -2.04
CA TYR A 66 -8.60 7.57 -1.21
C TYR A 66 -7.54 8.64 -0.98
N GLU A 67 -7.94 9.91 -1.05
CA GLU A 67 -7.05 11.00 -0.67
C GLU A 67 -6.86 10.97 0.86
N SER A 68 -5.62 11.12 1.31
CA SER A 68 -5.26 11.17 2.72
C SER A 68 -4.38 12.38 3.02
N ARG A 69 -4.31 12.75 4.30
CA ARG A 69 -3.49 13.84 4.82
C ARG A 69 -2.92 13.46 6.16
N TYR A 70 -1.80 14.10 6.53
CA TYR A 70 -1.29 14.03 7.89
C TYR A 70 -1.90 15.17 8.71
N ALA A 71 -2.60 14.83 9.79
CA ALA A 71 -3.17 15.76 10.75
C ALA A 71 -2.84 15.27 12.17
N HIS A 72 -2.28 16.16 13.00
CA HIS A 72 -1.87 15.85 14.37
C HIS A 72 -0.93 14.63 14.49
N GLY A 73 0.00 14.47 13.53
CA GLY A 73 0.92 13.33 13.50
C GLY A 73 0.29 12.00 13.09
N ARG A 74 -1.00 11.99 12.75
CA ARG A 74 -1.73 10.79 12.29
C ARG A 74 -2.13 10.95 10.83
N ARG A 75 -2.12 9.83 10.11
CA ARG A 75 -2.65 9.77 8.75
C ARG A 75 -4.17 9.66 8.84
N GLN A 76 -4.88 10.53 8.13
CA GLN A 76 -6.34 10.59 8.12
C GLN A 76 -6.83 10.72 6.68
N LEU A 77 -7.97 10.11 6.36
CA LEU A 77 -8.61 10.33 5.07
C LEU A 77 -9.11 11.77 4.98
N VAL A 78 -9.01 12.33 3.77
CA VAL A 78 -9.70 13.58 3.47
C VAL A 78 -11.18 13.23 3.36
N MET A 79 -12.00 13.83 4.22
CA MET A 79 -13.45 13.59 4.23
C MET A 79 -14.16 14.74 3.53
N THR A 80 -15.22 14.42 2.79
CA THR A 80 -16.18 15.38 2.24
C THR A 80 -17.51 15.23 2.96
N VAL A 81 -18.12 16.37 3.25
CA VAL A 81 -19.47 16.46 3.80
C VAL A 81 -20.46 16.29 2.65
N ILE A 82 -21.31 15.27 2.74
CA ILE A 82 -22.41 15.06 1.80
C ILE A 82 -23.67 15.66 2.41
N ASP A 83 -24.35 16.51 1.63
CA ASP A 83 -25.67 16.99 2.02
C ASP A 83 -26.69 15.86 1.82
N PRO A 84 -27.39 15.40 2.86
CA PRO A 84 -28.35 14.30 2.73
C PRO A 84 -29.54 14.66 1.83
N ALA A 85 -29.86 15.95 1.63
CA ALA A 85 -30.98 16.37 0.79
C ALA A 85 -30.66 16.30 -0.71
N THR A 86 -29.43 16.62 -1.10
CA THR A 86 -29.02 16.67 -2.52
C THR A 86 -28.14 15.50 -2.94
N GLY A 87 -27.50 14.81 -1.99
CA GLY A 87 -26.46 13.81 -2.26
C GLY A 87 -25.15 14.41 -2.80
N GLU A 88 -25.06 15.74 -2.95
CA GLU A 88 -23.88 16.40 -3.49
C GLU A 88 -22.82 16.62 -2.41
N GLY A 89 -21.57 16.30 -2.75
CA GLY A 89 -20.42 16.57 -1.90
C GLY A 89 -20.02 18.04 -2.01
N VAL A 90 -20.21 18.80 -0.95
CA VAL A 90 -19.62 20.14 -0.87
C VAL A 90 -18.18 19.96 -0.44
N THR A 91 -17.19 20.32 -1.29
CA THR A 91 -15.78 20.42 -0.87
C THR A 91 -15.70 21.39 0.30
N SER A 92 -15.78 20.85 1.49
CA SER A 92 -16.09 21.62 2.67
C SER A 92 -14.79 22.10 3.29
N LYS A 93 -14.75 23.37 3.72
CA LYS A 93 -13.63 23.87 4.54
C LYS A 93 -13.47 22.93 5.74
N GLN A 94 -12.24 22.68 6.17
CA GLN A 94 -11.92 21.75 7.27
C GLN A 94 -12.82 21.89 8.50
N LYS A 95 -13.24 23.11 8.84
CA LYS A 95 -14.22 23.40 9.90
C LYS A 95 -15.54 22.65 9.75
N ALA A 96 -16.06 22.48 8.54
CA ALA A 96 -17.32 21.77 8.29
C ALA A 96 -17.17 20.25 8.48
N VAL A 97 -16.00 19.68 8.18
CA VAL A 97 -15.68 18.28 8.51
C VAL A 97 -15.58 18.11 10.02
N GLU A 98 -14.87 19.01 10.70
CA GLU A 98 -14.74 19.00 12.16
C GLU A 98 -16.10 19.16 12.85
N GLU A 99 -16.97 20.05 12.37
CA GLU A 99 -18.33 20.21 12.89
C GLU A 99 -19.18 18.94 12.68
N ALA A 100 -19.09 18.30 11.51
CA ALA A 100 -19.82 17.07 11.24
C ALA A 100 -19.31 15.89 12.08
N GLN A 101 -17.99 15.79 12.28
CA GLN A 101 -17.35 14.81 13.15
C GLN A 101 -17.82 14.98 14.60
N LEU A 102 -17.82 16.22 15.11
CA LEU A 102 -18.31 16.53 16.45
C LEU A 102 -19.79 16.16 16.62
N THR A 103 -20.63 16.41 15.60
CA THR A 103 -22.04 15.99 15.61
C THR A 103 -22.18 14.46 15.66
N LEU A 104 -21.35 13.70 14.94
CA LEU A 104 -21.37 12.23 14.96
C LEU A 104 -20.94 11.68 16.33
N GLU A 105 -19.84 12.19 16.89
CA GLU A 105 -19.32 11.78 18.20
C GLU A 105 -20.31 12.10 19.32
N ALA A 106 -20.94 13.27 19.30
CA ALA A 106 -21.97 13.64 20.27
C ALA A 106 -23.20 12.72 20.19
N LYS A 107 -23.61 12.31 18.97
CA LYS A 107 -24.74 11.39 18.80
C LYS A 107 -24.41 9.97 19.27
N ALA A 108 -23.19 9.49 19.01
CA ALA A 108 -22.72 8.20 19.52
C ALA A 108 -22.71 8.18 21.06
N LYS A 109 -22.10 9.19 21.70
CA LYS A 109 -22.11 9.35 23.16
C LYS A 109 -23.51 9.39 23.74
N ALA A 110 -24.44 10.11 23.10
CA ALA A 110 -25.84 10.15 23.54
C ALA A 110 -26.53 8.79 23.45
N ALA A 111 -26.28 8.02 22.39
CA ALA A 111 -26.81 6.67 22.22
C ALA A 111 -26.29 5.71 23.32
N ASP A 112 -25.04 5.91 23.75
CA ASP A 112 -24.42 5.16 24.85
C ASP A 112 -24.81 5.67 26.25
N GLY A 113 -25.68 6.69 26.34
CA GLY A 113 -26.10 7.29 27.63
C GLY A 113 -25.02 8.10 28.33
N VAL A 114 -23.94 8.47 27.62
CA VAL A 114 -22.87 9.30 28.16
C VAL A 114 -23.34 10.77 28.22
N PRO A 115 -23.21 11.46 29.38
CA PRO A 115 -23.57 12.87 29.48
C PRO A 115 -22.81 13.74 28.47
N LEU A 116 -23.54 14.56 27.73
CA LEU A 116 -22.98 15.48 26.74
C LEU A 116 -22.65 16.85 27.35
N THR A 117 -21.55 17.46 26.90
CA THR A 117 -21.24 18.87 27.14
C THR A 117 -22.22 19.80 26.40
N ALA A 118 -22.31 21.07 26.82
CA ALA A 118 -23.19 22.03 26.14
C ALA A 118 -22.89 22.21 24.63
N GLU A 119 -21.62 22.11 24.24
CA GLU A 119 -21.19 22.16 22.85
C GLU A 119 -21.62 20.91 22.07
N GLU A 120 -21.48 19.73 22.67
CA GLU A 120 -21.93 18.46 22.09
C GLU A 120 -23.47 18.41 21.97
N ILE A 121 -24.22 18.94 22.94
CA ILE A 121 -25.68 19.07 22.85
C ILE A 121 -26.06 19.95 21.65
N LYS A 122 -25.39 21.10 21.49
CA LYS A 122 -25.62 22.00 20.35
C LYS A 122 -25.22 21.34 19.02
N ALA A 123 -24.17 20.54 19.00
CA ALA A 123 -23.74 19.79 17.82
C ALA A 123 -24.71 18.65 17.48
N ALA A 124 -25.20 17.90 18.47
CA ALA A 124 -26.15 16.80 18.31
C ALA A 124 -27.51 17.27 17.79
N ALA A 125 -27.92 18.50 18.12
CA ALA A 125 -29.14 19.14 17.60
C ALA A 125 -29.08 19.47 16.10
N LYS A 126 -27.90 19.51 15.47
CA LYS A 126 -27.77 19.72 14.03
C LYS A 126 -28.19 18.45 13.26
N PRO A 127 -28.77 18.59 12.05
CA PRO A 127 -29.04 17.44 11.19
C PRO A 127 -27.75 16.66 10.94
N ALA A 128 -27.83 15.32 11.00
CA ALA A 128 -26.68 14.47 10.75
C ALA A 128 -26.22 14.68 9.31
N ARG A 129 -24.97 15.11 9.15
CA ARG A 129 -24.31 15.14 7.85
C ARG A 129 -23.52 13.86 7.70
N THR A 130 -23.56 13.26 6.52
CA THR A 130 -22.79 12.05 6.25
C THR A 130 -21.39 12.46 5.85
N LEU A 131 -20.40 12.00 6.60
CA LEU A 131 -19.00 12.11 6.21
C LEU A 131 -18.66 10.95 5.28
N ARG A 132 -18.13 11.25 4.10
CA ARG A 132 -17.61 10.22 3.19
C ARG A 132 -16.16 10.54 2.88
N ALA A 133 -15.30 9.52 2.91
CA ALA A 133 -13.94 9.67 2.42
C ALA A 133 -13.95 10.13 0.96
N VAL A 134 -13.07 11.07 0.63
CA VAL A 134 -12.83 11.49 -0.76
C VAL A 134 -12.19 10.33 -1.49
N LYS A 135 -13.04 9.56 -2.17
CA LYS A 135 -12.62 8.56 -3.15
C LYS A 135 -12.09 9.33 -4.34
N ASP A 136 -10.77 9.26 -4.56
CA ASP A 136 -10.13 9.90 -5.70
C ASP A 136 -10.56 9.20 -6.99
N VAL A 137 -10.48 7.87 -7.01
CA VAL A 137 -10.86 7.08 -8.18
C VAL A 137 -11.15 5.62 -7.83
N ALA A 138 -12.11 5.02 -8.53
CA ALA A 138 -12.22 3.56 -8.61
C ALA A 138 -11.15 3.07 -9.59
N LEU A 139 -10.29 2.16 -9.15
CA LEU A 139 -9.14 1.73 -9.93
C LEU A 139 -9.49 0.46 -10.70
N THR A 140 -9.12 0.40 -11.98
CA THR A 140 -9.20 -0.84 -12.74
C THR A 140 -8.04 -1.75 -12.34
N TYR A 141 -8.32 -3.04 -12.15
CA TYR A 141 -7.32 -3.99 -11.70
C TYR A 141 -7.45 -5.34 -12.40
N HIS A 142 -6.37 -6.12 -12.37
CA HIS A 142 -6.30 -7.47 -12.88
C HIS A 142 -5.60 -8.37 -11.86
N VAL A 143 -6.27 -9.43 -11.42
CA VAL A 143 -5.68 -10.41 -10.48
C VAL A 143 -4.80 -11.37 -11.27
N THR A 144 -3.54 -11.52 -10.84
CA THR A 144 -2.58 -12.44 -11.45
C THR A 144 -2.36 -13.66 -10.55
N ALA A 145 -1.65 -14.67 -11.03
CA ALA A 145 -1.35 -15.86 -10.23
C ALA A 145 -0.49 -15.56 -8.98
N THR A 146 0.25 -14.46 -9.00
CA THR A 146 1.23 -14.09 -7.95
C THR A 146 0.91 -12.78 -7.25
N GLY A 147 -0.21 -12.12 -7.58
CA GLY A 147 -0.51 -10.79 -7.06
C GLY A 147 -1.67 -10.08 -7.77
N ILE A 148 -1.60 -8.75 -7.83
CA ILE A 148 -2.61 -7.90 -8.47
C ILE A 148 -1.93 -6.74 -9.21
N ASP A 149 -2.39 -6.48 -10.43
CA ASP A 149 -2.01 -5.32 -11.22
C ASP A 149 -3.10 -4.26 -11.11
N ILE A 150 -2.75 -3.08 -10.62
CA ILE A 150 -3.69 -1.97 -10.42
C ILE A 150 -3.29 -0.82 -11.34
N PHE A 151 -4.18 -0.44 -12.24
CA PHE A 151 -3.95 0.70 -13.12
C PHE A 151 -4.33 2.01 -12.42
N PHE A 152 -3.38 2.94 -12.39
CA PHE A 152 -3.55 4.29 -11.89
C PHE A 152 -3.61 5.30 -13.04
N PRO A 153 -4.63 6.17 -13.08
CA PRO A 153 -4.57 7.37 -13.91
C PRO A 153 -3.52 8.35 -13.36
N PRO A 154 -3.14 9.40 -14.12
CA PRO A 154 -2.31 10.47 -13.61
C PRO A 154 -2.84 11.03 -12.27
N LEU A 155 -1.95 11.17 -11.30
CA LEU A 155 -2.28 11.57 -9.93
C LEU A 155 -1.99 13.07 -9.71
N LYS A 156 -2.66 13.68 -8.73
CA LYS A 156 -2.31 15.05 -8.32
C LYS A 156 -0.94 15.06 -7.63
N PRO A 157 -0.08 16.08 -7.86
CA PRO A 157 1.20 16.19 -7.18
C PRO A 157 1.04 16.53 -5.70
N ASN A 158 2.01 16.13 -4.87
CA ASN A 158 2.03 16.40 -3.42
C ASN A 158 0.78 15.88 -2.69
N LYS A 159 0.22 14.77 -3.16
CA LYS A 159 -0.91 14.11 -2.52
C LYS A 159 -0.47 12.82 -1.87
N VAL A 160 -1.08 12.55 -0.75
CA VAL A 160 -0.90 11.33 0.01
C VAL A 160 -2.17 10.52 -0.24
N PHE A 161 -2.07 9.24 -0.56
CA PHE A 161 -3.22 8.42 -0.93
C PHE A 161 -3.15 7.03 -0.32
N ASP A 162 -4.33 6.48 -0.04
CA ASP A 162 -4.49 5.13 0.51
C ASP A 162 -5.17 4.27 -0.53
N ILE A 163 -4.53 3.16 -0.90
CA ILE A 163 -5.09 2.16 -1.80
C ILE A 163 -5.73 1.10 -0.94
N GLU A 164 -7.05 0.99 -0.98
CA GLU A 164 -7.80 -0.03 -0.29
C GLU A 164 -8.20 -1.13 -1.28
N ILE A 165 -7.73 -2.35 -1.01
CA ILE A 165 -8.05 -3.55 -1.78
C ILE A 165 -9.10 -4.31 -0.98
N ILE A 166 -10.33 -4.31 -1.47
CA ILE A 166 -11.47 -4.97 -0.84
C ILE A 166 -11.57 -6.39 -1.41
N GLN A 167 -11.64 -7.37 -0.53
CA GLN A 167 -11.63 -8.77 -0.88
C GLN A 167 -12.53 -9.57 0.06
N LYS A 168 -12.87 -10.78 -0.34
CA LYS A 168 -13.53 -11.73 0.56
C LYS A 168 -12.61 -12.09 1.72
N PHE A 169 -13.19 -12.62 2.80
CA PHE A 169 -12.44 -13.10 3.94
C PHE A 169 -11.38 -14.13 3.55
N SER A 170 -10.20 -14.03 4.17
CA SER A 170 -9.17 -15.07 4.08
C SER A 170 -9.70 -16.39 4.68
N PRO A 171 -9.06 -17.54 4.38
CA PRO A 171 -9.41 -18.81 5.02
C PRO A 171 -9.39 -18.74 6.56
N ASP A 172 -8.44 -17.99 7.13
CA ASP A 172 -8.31 -17.84 8.59
C ASP A 172 -9.46 -17.01 9.17
N ASN A 173 -9.78 -15.86 8.56
CA ASN A 173 -10.88 -15.00 8.99
C ASN A 173 -12.24 -15.67 8.78
N SER A 174 -12.38 -16.44 7.70
CA SER A 174 -13.57 -17.27 7.44
C SER A 174 -13.73 -18.34 8.53
N THR A 175 -12.64 -18.99 8.94
CA THR A 175 -12.66 -19.98 10.02
C THR A 175 -13.03 -19.34 11.37
N ALA A 176 -12.47 -18.17 11.68
CA ALA A 176 -12.82 -17.41 12.87
C ALA A 176 -14.31 -17.00 12.88
N LEU A 177 -14.87 -16.64 11.72
CA LEU A 177 -16.30 -16.34 11.59
C LEU A 177 -17.17 -17.59 11.77
N LEU A 178 -16.72 -18.76 11.29
CA LEU A 178 -17.40 -20.04 11.54
C LEU A 178 -17.41 -20.40 13.03
N ASP A 179 -16.37 -20.03 13.79
CA ASP A 179 -16.35 -20.19 15.26
C ASP A 179 -17.39 -19.30 15.94
N VAL A 180 -17.54 -18.04 15.50
CA VAL A 180 -18.61 -17.14 15.98
C VAL A 180 -19.98 -17.76 15.71
N ASN A 181 -20.19 -18.29 14.50
CA ASN A 181 -21.44 -18.94 14.11
C ASN A 181 -21.75 -20.19 14.95
N ALA A 182 -20.73 -20.99 15.26
CA ALA A 182 -20.90 -22.16 16.13
C ALA A 182 -21.38 -21.76 17.54
N LEU A 183 -20.81 -20.68 18.11
CA LEU A 183 -21.20 -20.15 19.42
C LEU A 183 -22.62 -19.56 19.40
N LEU A 184 -23.01 -18.89 18.31
CA LEU A 184 -24.37 -18.40 18.08
C LEU A 184 -25.38 -19.55 17.92
N GLN A 185 -24.98 -20.69 17.36
CA GLN A 185 -25.83 -21.87 17.30
C GLN A 185 -25.97 -22.53 18.68
N GLN A 186 -24.86 -22.65 19.42
CA GLN A 186 -24.85 -23.24 20.77
C GLN A 186 -25.71 -22.48 21.77
N SER A 187 -25.80 -21.16 21.63
CA SER A 187 -26.68 -20.33 22.46
C SER A 187 -28.18 -20.63 22.22
N LYS A 188 -28.52 -21.42 21.20
CA LYS A 188 -29.89 -21.85 20.88
C LYS A 188 -30.15 -23.33 21.14
N THR A 189 -29.17 -24.20 20.94
CA THR A 189 -29.36 -25.66 20.92
C THR A 189 -29.21 -26.33 22.29
N ASP A 190 -28.47 -25.74 23.22
CA ASP A 190 -28.23 -26.31 24.56
C ASP A 190 -29.13 -25.65 25.61
N PRO A 191 -30.22 -26.31 26.08
CA PRO A 191 -31.17 -25.71 27.02
C PRO A 191 -30.54 -25.22 28.32
N ALA A 192 -29.48 -25.89 28.81
CA ALA A 192 -28.79 -25.50 30.03
C ALA A 192 -27.98 -24.21 29.80
N ARG A 193 -27.27 -24.11 28.68
CA ARG A 193 -26.52 -22.89 28.33
C ARG A 193 -27.43 -21.74 27.89
N VAL A 194 -28.56 -22.04 27.25
CA VAL A 194 -29.61 -21.09 26.88
C VAL A 194 -30.16 -20.41 28.13
N ALA A 195 -30.48 -21.19 29.17
CA ALA A 195 -31.00 -20.67 30.44
C ALA A 195 -30.01 -19.71 31.12
N GLU A 196 -28.72 -19.94 30.95
CA GLU A 196 -27.67 -19.13 31.56
C GLU A 196 -27.18 -17.95 30.71
N LYS A 197 -27.63 -17.84 29.44
CA LYS A 197 -27.16 -16.83 28.46
C LYS A 197 -25.62 -16.72 28.35
N LYS A 198 -24.87 -17.75 28.72
CA LYS A 198 -23.40 -17.67 28.84
C LYS A 198 -22.68 -17.59 27.50
N MET A 199 -23.28 -18.10 26.42
CA MET A 199 -22.60 -18.27 25.13
C MET A 199 -22.64 -17.00 24.26
N GLU A 200 -23.69 -16.18 24.36
CA GLU A 200 -23.81 -14.95 23.57
C GLU A 200 -22.69 -13.94 23.88
N PRO A 201 -22.31 -13.69 25.14
CA PRO A 201 -21.13 -12.87 25.45
C PRO A 201 -19.80 -13.47 24.95
N VAL A 202 -19.71 -14.79 24.81
CA VAL A 202 -18.51 -15.46 24.25
C VAL A 202 -18.46 -15.26 22.74
N ALA A 203 -19.60 -15.43 22.05
CA ALA A 203 -19.74 -15.17 20.62
C ALA A 203 -19.41 -13.71 20.30
N LYS A 204 -19.95 -12.75 21.07
CA LYS A 204 -19.62 -11.33 20.93
C LYS A 204 -18.13 -11.07 21.06
N ARG A 205 -17.49 -11.57 22.12
CA ARG A 205 -16.03 -11.38 22.30
C ARG A 205 -15.22 -11.95 21.15
N LYS A 206 -15.61 -13.12 20.61
CA LYS A 206 -14.95 -13.72 19.45
C LYS A 206 -15.17 -12.92 18.17
N TYR A 207 -16.37 -12.37 17.98
CA TYR A 207 -16.66 -11.46 16.89
C TYR A 207 -15.85 -10.17 17.00
N ASP A 208 -15.79 -9.54 18.17
CA ASP A 208 -14.99 -8.33 18.41
C ASP A 208 -13.49 -8.60 18.16
N GLN A 209 -12.99 -9.79 18.52
CA GLN A 209 -11.62 -10.21 18.19
C GLN A 209 -11.39 -10.30 16.67
N LEU A 210 -12.31 -10.93 15.95
CA LEU A 210 -12.25 -11.01 14.48
C LEU A 210 -12.32 -9.62 13.85
N ALA A 211 -13.25 -8.77 14.30
CA ALA A 211 -13.39 -7.39 13.85
C ALA A 211 -12.09 -6.61 14.07
N GLY A 212 -11.43 -6.80 15.22
CA GLY A 212 -10.12 -6.22 15.49
C GLY A 212 -8.99 -6.79 14.61
N GLN A 213 -9.06 -8.05 14.19
CA GLN A 213 -8.08 -8.67 13.27
C GLN A 213 -8.19 -8.14 11.85
N VAL A 214 -9.40 -7.87 11.36
CA VAL A 214 -9.64 -7.30 10.03
C VAL A 214 -9.54 -5.77 10.01
N LEU A 215 -9.45 -5.14 11.18
CA LEU A 215 -9.22 -3.71 11.33
C LEU A 215 -7.75 -3.39 11.05
N ASN A 216 -7.50 -2.55 10.05
CA ASN A 216 -6.20 -1.93 9.87
C ASN A 216 -5.91 -1.02 11.08
N ALA A 217 -5.01 -1.43 11.96
CA ALA A 217 -4.73 -0.72 13.22
C ALA A 217 -4.19 0.70 13.00
N ASP A 218 -3.38 0.93 11.97
CA ASP A 218 -2.77 2.22 11.69
C ASP A 218 -3.79 3.22 11.14
N LEU A 219 -4.76 2.73 10.38
CA LEU A 219 -5.73 3.54 9.65
C LEU A 219 -7.13 3.51 10.27
N GLN A 220 -7.35 2.64 11.26
CA GLN A 220 -8.63 2.38 11.92
C GLN A 220 -9.76 2.12 10.90
N ARG A 221 -9.48 1.26 9.91
CA ARG A 221 -10.41 0.92 8.81
C ARG A 221 -10.62 -0.56 8.66
N THR A 222 -11.84 -0.95 8.34
CA THR A 222 -12.23 -2.32 8.04
C THR A 222 -13.30 -2.31 6.95
N ALA A 223 -13.33 -3.35 6.12
CA ALA A 223 -14.43 -3.61 5.20
C ALA A 223 -15.52 -4.51 5.82
N LEU A 224 -15.36 -4.92 7.09
CA LEU A 224 -16.40 -5.60 7.86
C LEU A 224 -17.35 -4.55 8.41
N ASP A 225 -18.39 -4.22 7.64
CA ASP A 225 -19.42 -3.22 7.95
C ASP A 225 -20.61 -3.85 8.68
N PHE A 226 -20.30 -4.65 9.70
CA PHE A 226 -21.27 -5.19 10.64
C PHE A 226 -20.79 -4.97 12.07
N ASP A 227 -21.65 -4.39 12.89
CA ASP A 227 -21.53 -4.64 14.33
C ASP A 227 -22.02 -6.04 14.69
N TYR A 228 -21.80 -6.45 15.94
CA TYR A 228 -22.21 -7.78 16.40
C TYR A 228 -23.74 -8.00 16.37
N ALA A 229 -24.55 -6.97 16.65
CA ALA A 229 -26.00 -7.09 16.69
C ALA A 229 -26.58 -7.26 15.28
N GLU A 230 -26.07 -6.49 14.32
CA GLU A 230 -26.37 -6.63 12.90
C GLU A 230 -25.93 -8.01 12.38
N TYR A 231 -24.72 -8.44 12.72
CA TYR A 231 -24.22 -9.76 12.33
C TYR A 231 -25.07 -10.90 12.93
N SER A 232 -25.45 -10.80 14.20
CA SER A 232 -26.34 -11.78 14.85
C SER A 232 -27.71 -11.85 14.16
N THR A 233 -28.24 -10.70 13.73
CA THR A 233 -29.49 -10.63 12.96
C THR A 233 -29.33 -11.30 11.59
N PHE A 234 -28.23 -11.02 10.88
CA PHE A 234 -27.89 -11.68 9.62
C PHE A 234 -27.78 -13.20 9.78
N TYR A 235 -27.09 -13.66 10.84
CA TYR A 235 -26.95 -15.08 11.16
C TYR A 235 -28.32 -15.74 11.35
N GLN A 236 -29.19 -15.15 12.17
CA GLN A 236 -30.53 -15.65 12.46
C GLN A 236 -31.38 -15.76 11.19
N ALA A 237 -31.34 -14.72 10.35
CA ALA A 237 -32.14 -14.67 9.12
C ALA A 237 -31.63 -15.64 8.03
N THR A 238 -30.31 -15.82 7.94
CA THR A 238 -29.69 -16.41 6.73
C THR A 238 -29.01 -17.76 6.99
N LEU A 239 -28.31 -17.90 8.12
CA LEU A 239 -27.42 -19.04 8.37
C LEU A 239 -28.03 -20.07 9.32
N ASP A 240 -28.93 -19.66 10.21
CA ASP A 240 -29.48 -20.47 11.30
C ASP A 240 -30.12 -21.79 10.83
N THR A 241 -30.89 -21.73 9.74
CA THR A 241 -31.54 -22.93 9.20
C THR A 241 -30.51 -23.95 8.72
N VAL A 242 -29.40 -23.49 8.13
CA VAL A 242 -28.32 -24.36 7.66
C VAL A 242 -27.58 -24.96 8.85
N TYR A 243 -27.21 -24.15 9.85
CA TYR A 243 -26.53 -24.62 11.06
C TYR A 243 -27.39 -25.59 11.88
N THR A 244 -28.68 -25.32 12.05
CA THR A 244 -29.62 -26.21 12.74
C THR A 244 -29.67 -27.58 12.07
N ARG A 245 -29.68 -27.63 10.73
CA ARG A 245 -29.62 -28.88 9.97
C ARG A 245 -28.28 -29.60 10.16
N LEU A 246 -27.16 -28.89 10.13
CA LEU A 246 -25.81 -29.46 10.25
C LEU A 246 -25.45 -29.88 11.67
N SER A 247 -26.12 -29.32 12.67
CA SER A 247 -25.91 -29.62 14.09
C SER A 247 -26.83 -30.73 14.60
N ASN A 248 -27.82 -31.15 13.81
CA ASN A 248 -28.73 -32.23 14.18
C ASN A 248 -28.11 -33.62 13.91
N PRO A 249 -27.75 -34.41 14.95
CA PRO A 249 -27.09 -35.71 14.77
C PRO A 249 -27.97 -36.74 14.04
N ALA A 250 -29.30 -36.60 14.06
CA ALA A 250 -30.21 -37.50 13.35
C ALA A 250 -30.17 -37.32 11.81
N LYS A 251 -29.51 -36.27 11.32
CA LYS A 251 -29.29 -36.04 9.87
C LYS A 251 -27.99 -36.66 9.37
N PHE A 252 -27.28 -37.42 10.21
CA PHE A 252 -26.01 -38.06 9.89
C PHE A 252 -26.14 -39.58 9.95
N ASP A 253 -25.36 -40.25 9.11
CA ASP A 253 -25.37 -41.71 9.04
C ASP A 253 -24.37 -42.25 10.06
N VAL A 254 -24.83 -43.18 10.90
CA VAL A 254 -24.00 -43.85 11.91
C VAL A 254 -24.15 -45.34 11.68
N ALA A 255 -23.10 -45.98 11.16
CA ALA A 255 -23.03 -47.43 11.02
C ALA A 255 -22.93 -48.08 12.41
N ALA A 256 -23.27 -49.36 12.53
CA ALA A 256 -23.15 -50.11 13.78
C ALA A 256 -21.67 -50.23 14.24
N PRO A 257 -21.40 -50.34 15.55
CA PRO A 257 -20.04 -50.49 16.07
C PRO A 257 -19.49 -51.90 15.78
N LEU A 258 -18.19 -52.07 15.97
CA LEU A 258 -17.60 -53.42 15.97
C LEU A 258 -18.06 -54.19 17.22
N THR A 259 -18.38 -55.46 17.05
CA THR A 259 -18.65 -56.36 18.18
C THR A 259 -17.36 -56.76 18.88
N GLN A 260 -17.45 -57.15 20.16
CA GLN A 260 -16.29 -57.61 20.93
C GLN A 260 -15.56 -58.78 20.25
N ALA A 261 -16.30 -59.70 19.62
CA ALA A 261 -15.72 -60.81 18.86
C ALA A 261 -14.94 -60.34 17.63
N GLN A 262 -15.45 -59.35 16.90
CA GLN A 262 -14.75 -58.75 15.75
C GLN A 262 -13.45 -58.06 16.19
N ILE A 263 -13.48 -57.33 17.31
CA ILE A 263 -12.29 -56.65 17.85
C ILE A 263 -11.22 -57.65 18.30
N GLN A 264 -11.62 -58.68 19.04
CA GLN A 264 -10.70 -59.74 19.47
C GLN A 264 -10.09 -60.46 18.27
N ALA A 265 -10.89 -60.77 17.25
CA ALA A 265 -10.40 -61.38 16.01
C ALA A 265 -9.39 -60.47 15.32
N MET A 266 -9.66 -59.17 15.19
CA MET A 266 -8.72 -58.19 14.62
C MET A 266 -7.43 -58.08 15.44
N GLY A 267 -7.53 -58.04 16.78
CA GLY A 267 -6.35 -57.99 17.66
C GLY A 267 -5.47 -59.24 17.55
N ILE A 268 -6.06 -60.43 17.53
CA ILE A 268 -5.31 -61.68 17.30
C ILE A 268 -4.65 -61.65 15.92
N ALA A 269 -5.40 -61.25 14.90
CA ALA A 269 -4.96 -61.23 13.51
C ALA A 269 -3.75 -60.31 13.28
N VAL A 270 -3.82 -59.08 13.78
CA VAL A 270 -2.73 -58.10 13.66
C VAL A 270 -1.49 -58.57 14.45
N LYS A 271 -1.68 -59.16 15.65
CA LYS A 271 -0.58 -59.70 16.46
C LYS A 271 0.13 -60.87 15.74
N MET A 272 -0.62 -61.80 15.16
CA MET A 272 -0.07 -62.95 14.44
C MET A 272 0.64 -62.53 13.15
N ALA A 273 0.12 -61.52 12.45
CA ALA A 273 0.74 -60.98 11.25
C ALA A 273 1.98 -60.10 11.53
N LYS A 274 2.37 -59.89 12.81
CA LYS A 274 3.48 -59.00 13.23
C LYS A 274 3.38 -57.59 12.65
N LEU A 275 2.16 -57.11 12.39
CA LEU A 275 1.92 -55.75 11.92
C LEU A 275 2.04 -54.79 13.12
N GLY A 276 2.66 -53.63 12.93
CA GLY A 276 2.95 -52.66 14.00
C GLY A 276 1.72 -52.34 14.85
N PHE A 277 1.67 -52.92 16.07
CA PHE A 277 0.45 -53.08 16.85
C PHE A 277 0.04 -51.86 17.66
N GLN A 278 0.98 -50.96 17.97
CA GLN A 278 0.80 -49.92 18.99
C GLN A 278 -0.33 -48.91 18.67
N ARG A 279 -0.69 -48.70 17.41
CA ARG A 279 -1.76 -47.74 17.03
C ARG A 279 -3.15 -48.35 16.90
N VAL A 280 -3.25 -49.68 16.90
CA VAL A 280 -4.50 -50.40 16.61
C VAL A 280 -5.29 -50.68 17.89
N GLY A 281 -4.61 -50.92 19.02
CA GLY A 281 -5.26 -51.22 20.31
C GLY A 281 -6.23 -50.13 20.77
N ASP A 282 -5.72 -48.91 20.91
CA ASP A 282 -6.49 -47.77 21.43
C ASP A 282 -7.67 -47.39 20.50
N GLY A 283 -7.46 -47.49 19.20
CA GLY A 283 -8.51 -47.17 18.22
C GLY A 283 -9.53 -48.29 18.02
N LEU A 284 -9.20 -49.55 18.32
CA LEU A 284 -10.18 -50.64 18.35
C LEU A 284 -11.14 -50.51 19.54
N GLU A 285 -10.63 -50.07 20.70
CA GLU A 285 -11.47 -49.82 21.88
C GLU A 285 -12.47 -48.69 21.62
N LEU A 286 -12.06 -47.65 20.87
CA LEU A 286 -12.97 -46.59 20.45
C LEU A 286 -14.12 -47.11 19.56
N LEU A 287 -13.82 -48.02 18.62
CA LEU A 287 -14.80 -48.61 17.71
C LEU A 287 -15.75 -49.60 18.41
N ALA A 288 -15.38 -50.06 19.60
CA ALA A 288 -16.17 -50.92 20.49
C ALA A 288 -17.08 -50.13 21.44
N GLY A 289 -16.57 -49.00 21.91
CA GLY A 289 -17.13 -48.25 23.02
C GLY A 289 -18.27 -47.34 22.60
N THR A 290 -18.83 -46.62 23.57
CA THR A 290 -19.93 -45.65 23.36
C THR A 290 -19.52 -44.44 22.52
N ARG A 291 -18.21 -44.19 22.36
CA ARG A 291 -17.62 -43.01 21.69
C ARG A 291 -17.42 -43.18 20.17
N TYR A 292 -17.65 -44.37 19.61
CA TYR A 292 -17.53 -44.59 18.16
C TYR A 292 -18.51 -43.72 17.34
N ARG A 293 -19.69 -43.44 17.90
CA ARG A 293 -20.68 -42.55 17.29
C ARG A 293 -20.10 -41.14 17.13
N ASP A 294 -19.44 -40.64 18.17
CA ASP A 294 -18.81 -39.32 18.17
C ASP A 294 -17.70 -39.22 17.12
N MET A 295 -16.92 -40.30 16.94
CA MET A 295 -15.95 -40.42 15.85
C MET A 295 -16.61 -40.32 14.47
N GLN A 296 -17.71 -41.06 14.25
CA GLN A 296 -18.45 -41.05 12.97
C GLN A 296 -19.12 -39.71 12.65
N LEU A 297 -19.40 -38.90 13.68
CA LEU A 297 -19.95 -37.54 13.56
C LEU A 297 -18.87 -36.45 13.45
N GLY A 298 -17.59 -36.80 13.62
CA GLY A 298 -16.46 -35.87 13.62
C GLY A 298 -16.25 -35.11 14.94
N LEU A 299 -16.90 -35.54 16.03
CA LEU A 299 -16.74 -34.92 17.34
C LEU A 299 -15.43 -35.34 18.02
N LEU A 300 -14.87 -36.49 17.62
CA LEU A 300 -13.58 -36.98 18.10
C LEU A 300 -12.62 -37.28 16.97
N ASN A 301 -11.34 -37.08 17.23
CA ASN A 301 -10.25 -37.48 16.35
C ASN A 301 -9.64 -38.80 16.84
N ALA A 302 -9.78 -39.87 16.05
CA ALA A 302 -9.28 -41.20 16.38
C ALA A 302 -7.75 -41.26 16.55
N THR A 303 -7.01 -40.28 16.01
CA THR A 303 -5.55 -40.22 16.14
C THR A 303 -5.07 -39.52 17.42
N ARG A 304 -5.96 -38.89 18.19
CA ARG A 304 -5.65 -38.04 19.36
C ARG A 304 -6.58 -38.27 20.55
N LEU A 305 -7.00 -39.52 20.76
CA LEU A 305 -8.07 -39.88 21.69
C LEU A 305 -7.89 -39.43 23.15
N TYR A 306 -6.64 -39.35 23.62
CA TYR A 306 -6.31 -38.96 24.99
C TYR A 306 -5.97 -37.47 25.14
N GLN A 307 -5.83 -36.75 24.04
CA GLN A 307 -5.38 -35.34 24.04
C GLN A 307 -6.53 -34.38 23.75
N ASP A 308 -7.50 -34.81 22.93
CA ASP A 308 -8.54 -33.92 22.44
C ASP A 308 -9.82 -34.00 23.29
N GLN A 309 -10.30 -32.85 23.74
CA GLN A 309 -11.69 -32.73 24.18
C GLN A 309 -12.63 -32.92 22.98
N PRO A 310 -13.79 -33.57 23.16
CA PRO A 310 -14.78 -33.67 22.09
C PRO A 310 -15.13 -32.28 21.53
N THR A 311 -15.06 -32.16 20.22
CA THR A 311 -15.61 -31.03 19.48
C THR A 311 -17.14 -31.07 19.57
N GLU A 312 -17.81 -29.91 19.64
CA GLU A 312 -19.27 -29.84 19.65
C GLU A 312 -19.87 -29.88 18.22
N MET A 313 -21.17 -30.19 18.10
CA MET A 313 -21.83 -30.42 16.80
C MET A 313 -21.79 -29.19 15.87
N GLU A 314 -21.75 -28.01 16.44
CA GLU A 314 -21.84 -26.72 15.74
C GLU A 314 -20.51 -26.31 15.10
N TYR A 315 -19.36 -26.85 15.56
CA TYR A 315 -18.02 -26.52 15.06
C TYR A 315 -17.70 -27.26 13.75
N LEU A 316 -18.31 -26.81 12.66
CA LEU A 316 -18.25 -27.43 11.33
C LEU A 316 -16.83 -27.75 10.84
N HIS A 317 -15.92 -26.79 10.88
CA HIS A 317 -14.58 -26.95 10.30
C HIS A 317 -13.74 -27.98 11.08
N ARG A 318 -13.84 -28.00 12.42
CA ARG A 318 -13.17 -29.01 13.26
C ARG A 318 -13.73 -30.41 13.01
N ARG A 319 -15.06 -30.52 12.83
CA ARG A 319 -15.70 -31.79 12.47
C ARG A 319 -15.22 -32.32 11.12
N LEU A 320 -15.05 -31.44 10.13
CA LEU A 320 -14.48 -31.82 8.83
C LEU A 320 -13.05 -32.36 8.97
N GLN A 321 -12.18 -31.67 9.72
CA GLN A 321 -10.81 -32.11 9.98
C GLN A 321 -10.77 -33.46 10.72
N ASN A 322 -11.62 -33.63 11.74
CA ASN A 322 -11.73 -34.88 12.49
C ASN A 322 -12.23 -36.03 11.60
N LEU A 323 -13.25 -35.81 10.78
CA LEU A 323 -13.74 -36.83 9.84
C LEU A 323 -12.69 -37.23 8.82
N GLU A 324 -11.93 -36.28 8.28
CA GLU A 324 -10.83 -36.57 7.36
C GLU A 324 -9.77 -37.47 8.02
N ALA A 325 -9.34 -37.14 9.23
CA ALA A 325 -8.43 -37.97 10.00
C ALA A 325 -9.01 -39.36 10.32
N ASN A 326 -10.30 -39.44 10.69
CA ASN A 326 -10.97 -40.69 11.03
C ASN A 326 -11.17 -41.59 9.80
N ILE A 327 -11.44 -41.01 8.63
CA ILE A 327 -11.53 -41.74 7.36
C ILE A 327 -10.16 -42.36 7.03
N ALA A 328 -9.08 -41.58 7.14
CA ALA A 328 -7.72 -42.08 6.92
C ALA A 328 -7.32 -43.16 7.93
N TYR A 329 -7.78 -43.04 9.19
CA TYR A 329 -7.62 -44.07 10.20
C TYR A 329 -8.34 -45.37 9.81
N CYS A 330 -9.61 -45.30 9.38
CA CYS A 330 -10.34 -46.48 8.91
C CYS A 330 -9.75 -47.09 7.63
N ASP A 331 -9.21 -46.28 6.73
CA ASP A 331 -8.47 -46.77 5.55
C ASP A 331 -7.26 -47.61 5.99
N SER A 332 -6.49 -47.12 6.97
CA SER A 332 -5.35 -47.84 7.54
C SER A 332 -5.78 -49.14 8.23
N LEU A 333 -6.87 -49.09 9.01
CA LEU A 333 -7.42 -50.25 9.71
C LEU A 333 -7.89 -51.32 8.72
N GLN A 334 -8.54 -50.92 7.63
CA GLN A 334 -9.00 -51.84 6.60
C GLN A 334 -7.82 -52.51 5.89
N GLN A 335 -6.74 -51.78 5.59
CA GLN A 335 -5.51 -52.37 5.04
C GLN A 335 -4.89 -53.41 5.97
N LEU A 336 -4.89 -53.17 7.28
CA LEU A 336 -4.39 -54.12 8.28
C LEU A 336 -5.24 -55.39 8.34
N VAL A 337 -6.58 -55.26 8.31
CA VAL A 337 -7.48 -56.41 8.24
C VAL A 337 -7.26 -57.21 6.96
N ASP A 338 -7.11 -56.52 5.83
CA ASP A 338 -6.90 -57.16 4.53
C ASP A 338 -5.57 -57.92 4.50
N ALA A 339 -4.49 -57.33 5.02
CA ALA A 339 -3.20 -58.00 5.17
C ALA A 339 -3.30 -59.24 6.07
N ALA A 340 -4.02 -59.14 7.19
CA ALA A 340 -4.17 -60.27 8.10
C ALA A 340 -5.01 -61.40 7.49
N ILE A 341 -6.06 -61.09 6.72
CA ILE A 341 -6.83 -62.08 5.95
C ILE A 341 -5.95 -62.79 4.91
N VAL A 342 -5.14 -62.03 4.16
CA VAL A 342 -4.26 -62.58 3.12
C VAL A 342 -3.16 -63.46 3.70
N SER A 343 -2.63 -63.11 4.88
CA SER A 343 -1.58 -63.89 5.55
C SER A 343 -1.99 -65.32 5.92
N GLY A 344 -3.29 -65.64 5.89
CA GLY A 344 -3.83 -66.96 6.26
C GLY A 344 -3.54 -67.37 7.71
N SER A 345 -2.97 -66.48 8.52
CA SER A 345 -2.36 -66.81 9.81
C SER A 345 -3.37 -66.86 10.96
N THR A 346 -4.69 -66.79 10.68
CA THR A 346 -5.70 -66.54 11.71
C THR A 346 -6.77 -67.63 11.75
N PRO A 347 -7.10 -68.20 12.92
CA PRO A 347 -8.12 -69.23 13.06
C PRO A 347 -9.57 -68.72 12.89
N VAL A 348 -9.77 -67.41 12.65
CA VAL A 348 -11.11 -66.79 12.60
C VAL A 348 -11.43 -66.01 11.30
N PRO A 349 -11.27 -66.59 10.09
CA PRO A 349 -11.44 -65.84 8.83
C PRO A 349 -12.83 -65.26 8.61
N VAL A 350 -13.89 -65.94 9.06
CA VAL A 350 -15.28 -65.50 8.89
C VAL A 350 -15.55 -64.22 9.71
N VAL A 351 -15.08 -64.18 10.97
CA VAL A 351 -15.25 -63.01 11.84
C VAL A 351 -14.42 -61.83 11.33
N LEU A 352 -13.22 -62.07 10.79
CA LEU A 352 -12.41 -61.01 10.16
C LEU A 352 -13.07 -60.41 8.90
N ARG A 353 -13.68 -61.24 8.05
CA ARG A 353 -14.45 -60.74 6.89
C ARG A 353 -15.65 -59.90 7.33
N SER A 354 -16.34 -60.33 8.38
CA SER A 354 -17.43 -59.54 8.98
C SER A 354 -16.92 -58.21 9.56
N ALA A 355 -15.81 -58.22 10.29
CA ALA A 355 -15.18 -57.01 10.84
C ALA A 355 -14.75 -56.04 9.72
N ARG A 356 -14.15 -56.56 8.64
CA ARG A 356 -13.79 -55.80 7.44
C ARG A 356 -15.00 -55.06 6.85
N GLN A 357 -16.14 -55.74 6.74
CA GLN A 357 -17.36 -55.14 6.21
C GLN A 357 -17.83 -54.00 7.12
N VAL A 358 -17.87 -54.20 8.45
CA VAL A 358 -18.26 -53.16 9.40
C VAL A 358 -17.32 -51.94 9.33
N VAL A 359 -16.00 -52.14 9.26
CA VAL A 359 -15.04 -51.03 9.06
C VAL A 359 -15.31 -50.28 7.75
N SER A 360 -15.61 -51.00 6.67
CA SER A 360 -15.96 -50.40 5.39
C SER A 360 -17.26 -49.59 5.46
N ASP A 361 -18.27 -50.09 6.17
CA ASP A 361 -19.56 -49.41 6.36
C ASP A 361 -19.41 -48.14 7.21
N ILE A 362 -18.64 -48.21 8.31
CA ILE A 362 -18.26 -47.05 9.14
C ILE A 362 -17.54 -45.99 8.30
N ARG A 363 -16.55 -46.39 7.50
CA ARG A 363 -15.83 -45.49 6.60
C ARG A 363 -16.77 -44.85 5.57
N ALA A 364 -17.67 -45.62 4.97
CA ALA A 364 -18.65 -45.11 4.00
C ALA A 364 -19.61 -44.09 4.64
N GLY A 365 -20.11 -44.37 5.84
CA GLY A 365 -20.90 -43.44 6.65
C GLY A 365 -20.16 -42.13 6.92
N MET A 366 -18.90 -42.20 7.34
CA MET A 366 -18.07 -41.00 7.57
C MET A 366 -17.83 -40.19 6.29
N ARG A 367 -17.57 -40.83 5.15
CA ARG A 367 -17.42 -40.13 3.85
C ARG A 367 -18.72 -39.41 3.46
N LYS A 368 -19.87 -40.04 3.68
CA LYS A 368 -21.18 -39.42 3.42
C LYS A 368 -21.45 -38.25 4.38
N ASN A 369 -21.10 -38.38 5.65
CA ASN A 369 -21.19 -37.29 6.64
C ASN A 369 -20.26 -36.13 6.28
N TYR A 370 -19.01 -36.41 5.88
CA TYR A 370 -18.05 -35.41 5.39
C TYR A 370 -18.64 -34.65 4.18
N GLY A 371 -19.18 -35.37 3.20
CA GLY A 371 -19.82 -34.75 2.03
C GLY A 371 -20.99 -33.82 2.39
N ARG A 372 -21.84 -34.23 3.35
CA ARG A 372 -22.95 -33.40 3.88
C ARG A 372 -22.41 -32.12 4.56
N LEU A 373 -21.42 -32.25 5.44
CA LEU A 373 -20.80 -31.11 6.14
C LEU A 373 -20.09 -30.17 5.17
N ALA A 374 -19.28 -30.70 4.24
CA ALA A 374 -18.53 -29.91 3.27
C ALA A 374 -19.47 -29.14 2.34
N SER A 375 -20.56 -29.77 1.90
CA SER A 375 -21.58 -29.11 1.08
C SER A 375 -22.29 -28.01 1.87
N GLY A 376 -22.64 -28.28 3.14
CA GLY A 376 -23.22 -27.27 4.03
C GLY A 376 -22.28 -26.09 4.28
N GLY A 377 -20.99 -26.34 4.47
CA GLY A 377 -19.96 -25.32 4.62
C GLY A 377 -19.81 -24.45 3.37
N LYS A 378 -19.85 -25.05 2.18
CA LYS A 378 -19.90 -24.30 0.91
C LYS A 378 -21.15 -23.43 0.80
N THR A 379 -22.31 -23.91 1.25
CA THR A 379 -23.53 -23.09 1.29
C THR A 379 -23.38 -21.91 2.24
N ILE A 380 -22.86 -22.12 3.45
CA ILE A 380 -22.61 -21.05 4.43
C ILE A 380 -21.63 -20.03 3.85
N GLN A 381 -20.51 -20.48 3.29
CA GLN A 381 -19.53 -19.58 2.66
C GLN A 381 -20.15 -18.79 1.51
N SER A 382 -20.93 -19.43 0.64
CA SER A 382 -21.62 -18.73 -0.45
C SER A 382 -22.64 -17.70 0.04
N LEU A 383 -23.27 -17.90 1.20
CA LEU A 383 -24.19 -16.94 1.79
C LEU A 383 -23.43 -15.73 2.37
N ILE A 384 -22.30 -15.99 3.04
CA ILE A 384 -21.40 -14.95 3.54
C ILE A 384 -20.81 -14.14 2.38
N ASP A 385 -20.28 -14.81 1.34
CA ASP A 385 -19.65 -14.19 0.17
C ASP A 385 -20.59 -13.31 -0.66
N LYS A 386 -21.91 -13.52 -0.55
CA LYS A 386 -22.93 -12.69 -1.22
C LYS A 386 -23.25 -11.41 -0.44
N THR A 387 -22.80 -11.31 0.80
CA THR A 387 -23.01 -10.15 1.66
C THR A 387 -21.86 -9.17 1.47
N ASP A 388 -22.16 -8.02 0.89
CA ASP A 388 -21.23 -6.91 0.63
C ASP A 388 -20.66 -6.25 1.90
N LYS A 389 -21.22 -6.57 3.07
CA LYS A 389 -20.76 -6.11 4.39
C LYS A 389 -19.76 -7.03 5.09
N ILE A 390 -19.60 -8.29 4.66
CA ILE A 390 -18.67 -9.25 5.30
C ILE A 390 -17.43 -9.38 4.44
N LEU A 391 -16.65 -8.30 4.40
CA LEU A 391 -15.45 -8.20 3.58
C LEU A 391 -14.24 -7.86 4.44
N GLN A 392 -13.05 -8.15 3.95
CA GLN A 392 -11.81 -7.67 4.56
C GLN A 392 -11.12 -6.73 3.58
N SER A 393 -10.37 -5.76 4.10
CA SER A 393 -9.56 -4.90 3.25
C SER A 393 -8.08 -4.99 3.58
N THR A 394 -7.26 -4.87 2.55
CA THR A 394 -5.82 -4.64 2.68
C THR A 394 -5.56 -3.23 2.21
N THR A 395 -4.98 -2.41 3.09
CA THR A 395 -4.67 -1.02 2.75
C THR A 395 -3.18 -0.83 2.52
N LEU A 396 -2.83 -0.23 1.38
CA LEU A 396 -1.50 0.24 1.07
C LEU A 396 -1.46 1.76 1.18
N VAL A 397 -0.39 2.28 1.75
CA VAL A 397 -0.19 3.73 1.90
C VAL A 397 0.85 4.21 0.89
N GLY A 398 0.50 5.25 0.14
CA GLY A 398 1.37 5.86 -0.86
C GLY A 398 1.35 7.38 -0.81
N GLY A 399 2.22 8.00 -1.60
CA GLY A 399 2.22 9.45 -1.79
C GLY A 399 3.00 9.86 -3.03
N THR A 400 2.49 10.88 -3.73
CA THR A 400 3.18 11.55 -4.82
C THR A 400 3.99 12.70 -4.23
N VAL A 401 5.31 12.52 -4.06
CA VAL A 401 6.15 13.64 -3.60
C VAL A 401 6.66 14.36 -4.84
N ALA A 402 6.28 15.63 -5.00
CA ALA A 402 6.77 16.45 -6.09
C ALA A 402 8.09 17.14 -5.70
N SER A 403 9.09 16.41 -5.19
CA SER A 403 10.36 17.06 -4.83
C SER A 403 11.08 17.64 -6.05
N ASP A 404 10.76 17.17 -7.26
CA ASP A 404 11.16 17.75 -8.56
C ASP A 404 10.62 19.17 -8.76
N LEU A 405 9.53 19.54 -8.08
CA LEU A 405 8.89 20.85 -8.19
C LEU A 405 9.38 21.85 -7.12
N LYS A 406 10.03 21.43 -6.03
CA LYS A 406 10.46 22.37 -4.96
C LYS A 406 11.68 23.21 -5.35
N THR A 407 12.43 22.79 -6.35
CA THR A 407 13.40 23.61 -7.11
C THR A 407 12.75 24.56 -8.12
N ALA A 408 11.44 24.85 -8.05
CA ALA A 408 10.77 25.74 -9.02
C ALA A 408 10.29 27.12 -8.47
N GLY A 409 10.39 27.41 -7.15
CA GLY A 409 9.80 28.63 -6.55
C GLY A 409 10.69 29.77 -6.03
N GLY A 410 11.96 29.57 -5.64
CA GLY A 410 12.81 30.63 -5.04
C GLY A 410 13.90 31.19 -5.96
N ASN A 411 14.02 32.52 -6.07
CA ASN A 411 15.16 33.18 -6.74
C ASN A 411 16.46 32.80 -6.01
N VAL A 412 17.45 32.27 -6.74
CA VAL A 412 18.73 31.84 -6.15
C VAL A 412 19.80 32.90 -6.43
N LEU A 413 20.53 33.32 -5.39
CA LEU A 413 21.68 34.22 -5.49
C LEU A 413 22.97 33.42 -5.72
N PHE A 414 23.81 33.85 -6.65
CA PHE A 414 25.13 33.25 -6.94
C PHE A 414 26.22 34.32 -6.94
N LEU A 415 27.38 34.02 -6.35
CA LEU A 415 28.56 34.88 -6.39
C LEU A 415 29.44 34.51 -7.59
N ASP A 416 29.95 35.53 -8.28
CA ASP A 416 30.71 35.38 -9.52
C ASP A 416 32.00 36.20 -9.52
N ALA A 417 33.03 35.66 -10.17
CA ALA A 417 34.25 36.37 -10.49
C ALA A 417 34.64 36.13 -11.95
N GLY A 418 35.28 37.11 -12.61
CA GLY A 418 35.53 37.01 -14.04
C GLY A 418 36.37 38.13 -14.65
N LEU A 419 36.35 38.20 -15.98
CA LEU A 419 36.95 39.26 -16.77
C LEU A 419 35.84 40.05 -17.47
N THR A 420 35.90 41.38 -17.38
CA THR A 420 34.97 42.28 -18.03
C THR A 420 35.72 43.29 -18.91
N ASN A 421 35.11 43.69 -20.02
CA ASN A 421 35.63 44.71 -20.90
C ASN A 421 34.59 45.83 -21.01
N ILE A 422 35.01 47.06 -20.69
CA ILE A 422 34.14 48.24 -20.71
C ILE A 422 34.46 49.10 -21.91
N ALA A 423 33.47 49.40 -22.74
CA ALA A 423 33.54 50.30 -23.87
C ALA A 423 32.88 51.64 -23.52
N VAL A 424 33.62 52.75 -23.63
CA VAL A 424 33.13 54.10 -23.28
C VAL A 424 33.77 55.15 -24.20
N PRO A 425 33.01 56.16 -24.69
CA PRO A 425 33.57 57.21 -25.53
C PRO A 425 34.47 58.16 -24.73
N ASN A 426 35.70 58.38 -25.19
CA ASN A 426 36.69 59.30 -24.62
C ASN A 426 36.34 60.77 -24.94
N LEU A 427 37.11 61.73 -24.41
CA LEU A 427 36.83 63.17 -24.57
C LEU A 427 36.85 63.67 -26.04
N ARG A 428 37.31 62.83 -26.98
CA ARG A 428 37.31 63.04 -28.43
C ARG A 428 36.21 62.25 -29.15
N ASP A 429 35.28 61.68 -28.40
CA ASP A 429 34.22 60.78 -28.86
C ASP A 429 34.71 59.50 -29.55
N GLU A 430 35.97 59.10 -29.31
CA GLU A 430 36.52 57.82 -29.75
C GLU A 430 36.22 56.74 -28.71
N LEU A 431 35.86 55.53 -29.16
CA LEU A 431 35.53 54.42 -28.27
C LEU A 431 36.80 53.81 -27.65
N VAL A 432 36.88 53.82 -26.32
CA VAL A 432 37.99 53.22 -25.56
C VAL A 432 37.52 51.95 -24.86
N TYR A 433 38.36 50.91 -24.90
CA TYR A 433 38.14 49.62 -24.27
C TYR A 433 38.99 49.44 -23.02
N LEU A 434 38.37 49.10 -21.90
CA LEU A 434 38.99 49.00 -20.59
C LEU A 434 38.80 47.57 -20.04
N PRO A 435 39.77 46.66 -20.19
CA PRO A 435 39.71 45.32 -19.64
C PRO A 435 39.94 45.34 -18.12
N ARG A 436 39.11 44.61 -17.36
CA ARG A 436 39.08 44.63 -15.89
C ARG A 436 38.76 43.25 -15.32
N LEU A 437 39.19 43.04 -14.08
CA LEU A 437 38.67 41.95 -13.26
C LEU A 437 37.30 42.34 -12.72
N TYR A 438 36.41 41.37 -12.64
CA TYR A 438 35.02 41.49 -12.24
C TYR A 438 34.72 40.64 -11.00
N TRP A 439 33.94 41.18 -10.08
CA TRP A 439 33.35 40.45 -8.95
C TRP A 439 31.90 40.86 -8.75
N GLY A 440 30.97 39.93 -8.56
CA GLY A 440 29.56 40.30 -8.35
C GLY A 440 28.63 39.17 -7.95
N VAL A 441 27.33 39.47 -8.01
CA VAL A 441 26.22 38.59 -7.63
C VAL A 441 25.25 38.49 -8.80
N ASN A 442 24.71 37.29 -9.03
CA ASN A 442 23.65 37.01 -9.99
C ASN A 442 22.37 36.58 -9.27
N ILE A 443 21.26 37.26 -9.59
CA ILE A 443 19.92 36.96 -9.10
C ILE A 443 19.14 36.24 -10.20
N TYR A 444 18.84 34.96 -10.03
CA TYR A 444 18.10 34.21 -11.04
C TYR A 444 16.59 34.35 -10.87
N PHE A 445 15.89 34.43 -12.00
CA PHE A 445 14.43 34.55 -12.05
C PHE A 445 13.70 33.21 -11.85
N ARG A 446 14.45 32.09 -11.84
CA ARG A 446 13.97 30.74 -11.55
C ARG A 446 15.03 30.01 -10.71
N PRO A 447 14.65 28.98 -9.95
CA PRO A 447 15.63 28.27 -9.14
C PRO A 447 16.43 27.31 -10.02
N ILE A 448 17.62 27.01 -9.52
CA ILE A 448 18.61 26.20 -10.21
C ILE A 448 19.03 25.09 -9.28
N ASP A 449 18.95 23.86 -9.78
CA ASP A 449 19.50 22.71 -9.08
C ASP A 449 21.04 22.74 -9.17
N LYS A 450 21.68 23.16 -8.08
CA LYS A 450 23.14 23.21 -7.91
C LYS A 450 23.78 21.81 -7.95
N ASN A 451 23.01 20.76 -7.64
CA ASN A 451 23.50 19.38 -7.53
C ASN A 451 23.55 18.65 -8.89
N THR A 452 23.02 19.26 -9.95
CA THR A 452 23.15 18.71 -11.31
C THR A 452 24.61 18.76 -11.82
N ARG A 453 25.38 17.71 -11.55
CA ARG A 453 26.73 17.50 -12.08
C ARG A 453 26.66 17.37 -13.61
N ARG A 454 27.07 18.41 -14.35
CA ARG A 454 27.25 18.34 -15.81
C ARG A 454 28.54 17.62 -16.26
N ASN A 455 29.43 17.22 -15.34
CA ASN A 455 30.82 16.88 -15.68
C ASN A 455 31.12 15.39 -15.89
N ARG A 456 30.17 14.48 -15.70
CA ARG A 456 30.27 13.12 -16.26
C ARG A 456 28.88 12.67 -16.65
N PHE A 457 28.58 12.77 -17.94
CA PHE A 457 27.97 11.61 -18.57
C PHE A 457 28.97 10.45 -18.42
N PRO A 458 28.48 9.22 -18.35
CA PRO A 458 28.02 8.40 -17.22
C PRO A 458 29.20 7.57 -16.60
N LYS A 459 28.91 6.55 -15.78
CA LYS A 459 29.49 5.16 -15.83
C LYS A 459 29.35 4.46 -14.47
N TYR A 460 28.48 3.45 -14.41
CA TYR A 460 28.29 2.47 -13.33
C TYR A 460 27.98 3.01 -11.92
N PHE A 461 26.67 3.11 -11.64
CA PHE A 461 26.15 2.91 -10.30
C PHE A 461 26.08 1.39 -10.09
N ASP A 462 27.00 0.81 -9.32
CA ASP A 462 26.79 -0.52 -8.73
C ASP A 462 26.07 -0.31 -7.39
N PRO A 463 24.78 -0.66 -7.25
CA PRO A 463 24.12 -0.68 -5.95
C PRO A 463 24.65 -1.88 -5.12
N PRO A 464 25.31 -1.69 -3.95
CA PRO A 464 25.81 -2.82 -3.18
C PRO A 464 24.71 -3.46 -2.32
N LEU A 465 24.85 -4.77 -2.21
CA LEU A 465 24.02 -5.72 -1.46
C LEU A 465 24.15 -5.57 0.08
N LYS A 466 23.05 -5.95 0.73
CA LYS A 466 22.71 -6.05 2.16
C LYS A 466 23.82 -6.55 3.13
N THR A 467 23.78 -6.05 4.38
CA THR A 467 23.71 -6.90 5.60
C THR A 467 23.16 -6.13 6.84
N GLY A 468 21.94 -6.47 7.26
CA GLY A 468 21.66 -6.85 8.65
C GLY A 468 21.27 -5.83 9.74
N GLY A 469 21.18 -4.52 9.47
CA GLY A 469 20.85 -3.51 10.50
C GLY A 469 19.71 -2.59 10.09
N ASN A 470 18.82 -2.27 11.04
CA ASN A 470 17.70 -1.33 10.90
C ASN A 470 18.18 0.14 10.80
N ASP A 471 19.04 0.44 9.84
CA ASP A 471 19.42 1.81 9.46
C ASP A 471 18.94 2.10 8.04
N SER A 472 17.68 2.53 7.92
CA SER A 472 17.05 2.97 6.67
C SER A 472 17.27 4.47 6.40
N GLN A 473 18.50 4.97 6.57
CA GLN A 473 18.93 6.28 6.03
C GLN A 473 19.32 6.17 4.54
N GLY A 474 18.46 5.54 3.75
CA GLY A 474 18.61 5.46 2.29
C GLY A 474 18.00 6.69 1.62
N TYR A 475 18.87 7.55 1.08
CA TYR A 475 18.55 8.66 0.20
C TYR A 475 17.36 8.36 -0.72
N GLY A 476 16.33 9.22 -0.66
CA GLY A 476 15.20 9.18 -1.58
C GLY A 476 15.62 9.44 -3.04
N PRO A 477 14.76 9.12 -4.01
CA PRO A 477 15.08 9.28 -5.44
C PRO A 477 15.47 10.73 -5.75
N ASP A 478 16.59 10.91 -6.44
CA ASP A 478 17.11 12.22 -6.85
C ASP A 478 16.24 12.82 -7.98
N TYR A 479 15.50 13.86 -7.61
CA TYR A 479 14.60 14.67 -8.43
C TYR A 479 15.37 15.65 -9.34
N GLY A 480 16.02 15.15 -10.39
CA GLY A 480 17.05 15.89 -11.14
C GLY A 480 16.77 16.31 -12.58
N PHE A 481 15.52 16.32 -13.10
CA PHE A 481 15.33 16.42 -14.58
C PHE A 481 14.46 17.55 -15.15
N VAL A 482 13.53 18.17 -14.41
CA VAL A 482 12.67 19.22 -15.01
C VAL A 482 13.33 20.61 -15.01
N THR A 483 14.46 20.76 -14.32
CA THR A 483 15.10 22.05 -14.04
C THR A 483 16.20 22.46 -15.05
N ARG A 484 16.33 21.79 -16.20
CA ARG A 484 17.57 21.82 -17.00
C ARG A 484 17.58 22.64 -18.31
N ASN A 485 16.45 23.15 -18.83
CA ASN A 485 16.39 23.76 -20.19
C ASN A 485 15.66 25.12 -20.35
N SER A 486 15.08 25.73 -19.31
CA SER A 486 14.38 27.02 -19.49
C SER A 486 15.37 28.18 -19.62
N VAL A 487 15.25 29.04 -20.64
CA VAL A 487 16.05 30.28 -20.75
C VAL A 487 15.96 31.11 -19.48
N TRP A 488 14.81 31.10 -18.79
CA TRP A 488 14.61 31.78 -17.51
C TRP A 488 15.38 31.17 -16.33
N GLN A 489 15.80 29.90 -16.41
CA GLN A 489 16.73 29.27 -15.47
C GLN A 489 18.19 29.67 -15.75
N HIS A 490 18.47 30.13 -16.96
CA HIS A 490 19.80 30.60 -17.39
C HIS A 490 19.97 32.11 -17.29
N LEU A 491 18.87 32.86 -17.34
CA LEU A 491 18.83 34.31 -17.25
C LEU A 491 18.88 34.76 -15.79
N SER A 492 19.76 35.71 -15.49
CA SER A 492 19.84 36.36 -14.18
C SER A 492 20.07 37.87 -14.32
N LEU A 493 19.79 38.61 -13.25
CA LEU A 493 20.25 39.98 -13.10
C LEU A 493 21.63 39.97 -12.44
N ASN A 494 22.61 40.56 -13.10
CA ASN A 494 23.96 40.73 -12.60
C ASN A 494 24.13 42.08 -11.91
N LEU A 495 24.69 42.05 -10.71
CA LEU A 495 25.12 43.22 -9.95
C LEU A 495 26.55 42.98 -9.50
N GLY A 496 27.52 43.75 -9.99
CA GLY A 496 28.91 43.55 -9.60
C GLY A 496 29.76 44.80 -9.71
N PHE A 497 31.05 44.64 -9.51
CA PHE A 497 32.01 45.71 -9.46
C PHE A 497 33.34 45.27 -10.10
N THR A 498 34.05 46.23 -10.67
CA THR A 498 35.42 46.01 -11.18
C THR A 498 36.45 46.08 -10.06
N LEU A 499 37.59 45.43 -10.25
CA LEU A 499 38.73 45.47 -9.33
C LEU A 499 39.96 46.14 -9.98
N GLY A 500 40.68 46.96 -9.21
CA GLY A 500 41.98 47.55 -9.57
C GLY A 500 41.94 49.05 -9.89
N THR A 501 43.06 49.70 -10.18
CA THR A 501 43.08 51.09 -10.69
C THR A 501 42.83 51.10 -12.20
N LEU A 502 42.11 52.08 -12.74
CA LEU A 502 41.93 52.19 -14.20
C LEU A 502 43.21 52.75 -14.82
N PRO A 503 43.84 52.09 -15.81
CA PRO A 503 45.08 52.55 -16.43
C PRO A 503 44.86 53.69 -17.44
N ASN A 504 43.69 54.34 -17.44
CA ASN A 504 43.33 55.36 -18.41
C ASN A 504 43.26 56.73 -17.72
N SER A 505 43.92 57.74 -18.29
CA SER A 505 43.96 59.10 -17.71
C SER A 505 42.61 59.83 -17.74
N GLU A 506 41.71 59.45 -18.64
CA GLU A 506 40.41 60.09 -18.83
C GLU A 506 39.29 59.47 -18.00
N PHE A 507 39.48 58.26 -17.49
CA PHE A 507 38.47 57.54 -16.71
C PHE A 507 39.03 57.06 -15.37
N ASP A 508 38.29 57.35 -14.30
CA ASP A 508 38.54 56.88 -12.96
C ASP A 508 37.40 55.97 -12.48
N ASN A 509 37.68 55.17 -11.47
CA ASN A 509 36.71 54.28 -10.87
C ASN A 509 35.64 55.07 -10.11
N LEU A 510 34.43 54.52 -10.01
CA LEU A 510 33.33 55.19 -9.33
C LEU A 510 33.61 55.39 -7.83
N TYR A 511 34.12 54.36 -7.15
CA TYR A 511 34.47 54.37 -5.72
C TYR A 511 35.71 53.53 -5.47
N ASN A 512 36.74 54.08 -4.83
CA ASN A 512 37.91 53.34 -4.30
C ASN A 512 38.39 52.19 -5.19
N ASN A 513 38.78 52.50 -6.43
CA ASN A 513 39.26 51.50 -7.39
C ASN A 513 38.22 50.46 -7.87
N MET A 514 36.93 50.77 -7.74
CA MET A 514 35.81 49.93 -8.16
C MET A 514 34.77 50.73 -8.95
N SER A 515 34.27 50.13 -10.03
CA SER A 515 33.17 50.65 -10.85
C SER A 515 31.99 49.70 -10.81
N LEU A 516 30.78 50.21 -10.59
CA LEU A 516 29.55 49.41 -10.50
C LEU A 516 29.11 48.93 -11.89
N LEU A 517 28.75 47.65 -11.98
CA LEU A 517 28.20 46.99 -13.16
C LEU A 517 26.79 46.47 -12.86
N VAL A 518 25.85 46.74 -13.76
CA VAL A 518 24.49 46.19 -13.69
C VAL A 518 24.02 45.77 -15.08
N GLY A 519 23.47 44.57 -15.20
CA GLY A 519 22.94 44.10 -16.48
C GLY A 519 22.43 42.66 -16.46
N PRO A 520 21.75 42.22 -17.52
CA PRO A 520 21.40 40.82 -17.68
C PRO A 520 22.65 39.92 -17.76
N ALA A 521 22.52 38.70 -17.25
CA ALA A 521 23.49 37.64 -17.34
C ALA A 521 22.85 36.37 -17.87
N TYR A 522 23.63 35.60 -18.62
CA TYR A 522 23.26 34.32 -19.19
C TYR A 522 24.28 33.24 -18.81
N ARG A 523 23.84 32.22 -18.08
CA ARG A 523 24.66 31.07 -17.71
C ARG A 523 24.70 30.04 -18.84
N PHE A 524 25.81 29.95 -19.57
CA PHE A 524 25.95 29.01 -20.69
C PHE A 524 26.56 27.65 -20.28
N ARG A 525 27.26 27.55 -19.14
CA ARG A 525 27.74 26.29 -18.54
C ARG A 525 27.53 26.29 -17.02
N ARG A 526 27.79 25.17 -16.33
CA ARG A 526 27.52 25.05 -14.87
C ARG A 526 28.15 26.19 -14.07
N ALA A 527 29.42 26.49 -14.37
CA ALA A 527 30.15 27.57 -13.72
C ALA A 527 30.16 28.85 -14.56
N PHE A 528 30.18 28.79 -15.90
CA PHE A 528 30.45 29.95 -16.75
C PHE A 528 29.20 30.73 -17.16
N LYS A 529 29.33 32.06 -17.14
CA LYS A 529 28.28 33.02 -17.53
C LYS A 529 28.86 34.13 -18.38
N VAL A 530 28.02 34.68 -19.25
CA VAL A 530 28.27 35.95 -19.94
C VAL A 530 27.28 36.96 -19.41
N SER A 531 27.73 38.16 -19.07
CA SER A 531 26.86 39.27 -18.69
C SER A 531 27.22 40.53 -19.44
N GLY A 532 26.26 41.43 -19.62
CA GLY A 532 26.50 42.70 -20.27
C GLY A 532 25.47 43.74 -19.84
N GLY A 533 25.84 45.01 -19.91
CA GLY A 533 24.97 46.09 -19.43
C GLY A 533 25.73 47.39 -19.23
N LEU A 534 25.38 48.11 -18.16
CA LEU A 534 25.93 49.42 -17.85
C LEU A 534 27.04 49.33 -16.81
N ALA A 535 28.16 49.98 -17.10
CA ALA A 535 29.26 50.24 -16.18
C ALA A 535 29.25 51.72 -15.80
N LEU A 536 29.18 52.03 -14.51
CA LEU A 536 29.25 53.42 -14.04
C LEU A 536 30.70 53.79 -13.75
N LEU A 537 31.24 54.75 -14.50
CA LEU A 537 32.62 55.25 -14.40
C LEU A 537 32.62 56.72 -13.99
N LYS A 538 33.74 57.23 -13.46
CA LYS A 538 34.00 58.66 -13.33
C LYS A 538 34.84 59.14 -14.49
N ARG A 539 34.46 60.24 -15.14
CA ARG A 539 35.26 60.84 -16.20
C ARG A 539 36.05 62.01 -15.67
N THR A 540 37.34 62.07 -15.98
CA THR A 540 38.17 63.26 -15.74
C THR A 540 37.69 64.36 -16.70
N SER A 541 37.41 65.55 -16.17
CA SER A 541 36.88 66.64 -17.00
C SER A 541 37.88 67.10 -18.06
N LYS A 542 37.39 67.60 -19.19
CA LYS A 542 38.20 68.20 -20.26
C LYS A 542 39.02 69.40 -19.76
N HIS A 543 38.55 70.01 -18.66
CA HIS A 543 39.22 71.09 -17.94
C HIS A 543 39.35 70.68 -16.45
N PRO A 544 40.44 70.00 -16.06
CA PRO A 544 40.57 69.43 -14.71
C PRO A 544 40.64 70.49 -13.60
N GLU A 545 40.90 71.75 -13.95
CA GLU A 545 40.99 72.85 -12.99
C GLU A 545 39.61 73.46 -12.61
N THR A 546 38.56 73.20 -13.39
CA THR A 546 37.25 73.88 -13.22
C THR A 546 36.06 72.95 -12.98
N SER A 547 36.25 71.62 -13.00
CA SER A 547 35.11 70.70 -13.05
C SER A 547 35.33 69.39 -12.29
N ASN A 548 34.36 69.07 -11.42
CA ASN A 548 34.29 67.83 -10.65
C ASN A 548 34.07 66.62 -11.56
N LYS A 549 34.68 65.48 -11.22
CA LYS A 549 34.52 64.19 -11.94
C LYS A 549 33.02 63.85 -12.11
N VAL A 550 32.56 63.70 -13.36
CA VAL A 550 31.16 63.38 -13.69
C VAL A 550 31.00 61.87 -13.86
N VAL A 551 29.90 61.30 -13.33
CA VAL A 551 29.57 59.89 -13.54
C VAL A 551 29.09 59.69 -14.98
N THR A 552 29.79 58.84 -15.73
CA THR A 552 29.50 58.54 -17.13
C THR A 552 29.18 57.04 -17.28
N PRO A 553 28.07 56.67 -17.93
CA PRO A 553 27.77 55.27 -18.22
C PRO A 553 28.62 54.78 -19.41
N GLY A 554 29.27 53.64 -19.23
CA GLY A 554 29.88 52.84 -20.30
C GLY A 554 29.11 51.53 -20.51
N MET A 555 29.33 50.89 -21.65
CA MET A 555 28.82 49.53 -21.91
C MET A 555 29.83 48.51 -21.43
N TYR A 556 29.41 47.41 -20.80
CA TYR A 556 30.31 46.31 -20.47
C TYR A 556 29.86 44.97 -21.04
N LEU A 557 30.86 44.11 -21.28
CA LEU A 557 30.68 42.69 -21.56
C LEU A 557 31.63 41.90 -20.66
N SER A 558 31.09 40.94 -19.91
CA SER A 558 31.81 40.15 -18.91
C SER A 558 31.66 38.65 -19.16
N LEU A 559 32.73 37.91 -18.90
CA LEU A 559 32.78 36.46 -18.80
C LEU A 559 33.13 36.11 -17.36
N SER A 560 32.19 35.50 -16.63
CA SER A 560 32.34 35.15 -15.21
C SER A 560 32.17 33.66 -14.94
N THR A 561 32.68 33.25 -13.79
CA THR A 561 32.50 31.91 -13.23
C THR A 561 31.94 31.96 -11.81
N ASP A 562 31.06 31.02 -11.46
CA ASP A 562 30.59 30.82 -10.08
C ASP A 562 31.78 30.58 -9.13
N ILE A 563 31.86 31.32 -8.02
CA ILE A 563 33.00 31.25 -7.07
C ILE A 563 33.13 29.89 -6.41
N ASP A 564 32.02 29.15 -6.22
CA ASP A 564 32.02 27.77 -5.73
C ASP A 564 32.91 26.85 -6.59
N PHE A 565 33.07 27.16 -7.89
CA PHE A 565 33.99 26.45 -8.78
C PHE A 565 35.45 26.85 -8.56
N ILE A 566 35.73 28.12 -8.26
CA ILE A 566 37.08 28.65 -8.02
C ILE A 566 37.67 28.09 -6.73
N GLN A 567 36.86 27.91 -5.68
CA GLN A 567 37.29 27.23 -4.46
C GLN A 567 37.71 25.78 -4.77
N GLY A 568 36.88 25.03 -5.49
CA GLY A 568 37.23 23.67 -5.92
C GLY A 568 38.47 23.60 -6.81
N LEU A 569 38.74 24.63 -7.62
CA LEU A 569 39.97 24.72 -8.43
C LEU A 569 41.21 25.05 -7.60
N LYS A 570 41.09 25.92 -6.59
CA LYS A 570 42.16 26.18 -5.61
C LYS A 570 42.53 24.92 -4.85
N ASP A 571 41.53 24.11 -4.47
CA ASP A 571 41.76 22.86 -3.78
C ASP A 571 42.50 21.87 -4.69
N VAL A 572 42.09 21.72 -5.96
CA VAL A 572 42.77 20.84 -6.93
C VAL A 572 44.17 21.33 -7.30
N THR A 573 44.36 22.64 -7.48
CA THR A 573 45.67 23.22 -7.82
C THR A 573 46.63 23.21 -6.63
N SER A 574 46.16 23.46 -5.41
CA SER A 574 47.00 23.30 -4.20
C SER A 574 47.39 21.85 -3.92
N LEU A 575 46.64 20.87 -4.47
CA LEU A 575 46.94 19.45 -4.42
C LEU A 575 47.93 19.02 -5.52
N LEU A 576 47.90 19.68 -6.67
CA LEU A 576 48.82 19.42 -7.80
C LEU A 576 50.15 20.17 -7.70
N PHE A 577 50.20 21.25 -6.92
CA PHE A 577 51.40 22.07 -6.69
C PHE A 577 51.90 22.04 -5.23
N LYS A 578 51.49 21.01 -4.47
CA LYS A 578 52.27 20.44 -3.35
C LYS A 578 53.13 19.33 -3.91
#